data_AF-A0A6G1BIP1-F1
#
_entry.id   AF-A0A6G1BIP1-F1
#
_cell.length_a   1.000
_cell.length_b   1.000
_cell.length_c   1.000
_cell.angle_alpha   90.00
_cell.angle_beta   90.00
_cell.angle_gamma   90.00
#
_symmetry.space_group_name_H-M   'P 1'
#
loop_
_entity.id
_entity.type
_entity.pdbx_description
1 polymer ?
#
loop_
_entity_poly.entity_id
_entity_poly.type
_entity_poly.pdbx_seq_one_letter_code
_entity_poly.pdbx_strand_id
1 'polypeptide(L)'
;MDARAQPRGQEGKGGGGDGGRYGVLLYYKYAEVPDAPALAAFYASHCRALALVGRVRVGPDGVNATLGGRMAALEKHVAEMSSNNLFEGTDFKLASCEGPVDERVARECGFTSLSVRLVKELVTLCSNPSLATPQITCAGRHLSASEFHSVLQNVGTALDSEAPAEKNEVVVLDARNVYETRIGKFHVPNVVTLDPEIRQYSDLPLWIDEHAEKLRGKSILMYCTGGIRCEMASAYIRSKGEGFENVFQLYGGIQRYLEQFPDGGYFEGKNFVFDHRLLLNLSHNTVWLNCFI
;
A
#
# COMPACT_ATOMS: atom_id res chain seq x y z
N MET A 1 2.25 -30.96 70.85
CA MET A 1 2.43 -31.28 69.42
C MET A 1 1.22 -30.76 68.70
N ASP A 2 1.38 -30.38 67.42
CA ASP A 2 0.42 -29.72 66.52
C ASP A 2 0.20 -28.22 66.72
N ALA A 3 0.08 -27.39 65.69
CA ALA A 3 0.58 -27.38 64.33
C ALA A 3 0.38 -25.93 63.86
N ARG A 4 1.38 -25.34 63.20
CA ARG A 4 1.32 -23.98 62.63
C ARG A 4 0.28 -23.91 61.52
N ALA A 5 -0.58 -22.88 61.55
CA ALA A 5 -1.20 -22.32 60.35
C ALA A 5 -1.50 -20.83 60.57
N GLN A 6 -0.79 -19.96 59.84
CA GLN A 6 -1.12 -18.55 59.67
C GLN A 6 -2.18 -18.40 58.56
N PRO A 7 -3.19 -17.53 58.68
CA PRO A 7 -4.02 -17.16 57.54
C PRO A 7 -3.28 -16.11 56.70
N ARG A 8 -3.09 -16.41 55.41
CA ARG A 8 -2.60 -15.43 54.42
C ARG A 8 -3.66 -14.37 54.19
N GLY A 9 -3.25 -13.11 54.33
CA GLY A 9 -4.03 -11.94 53.98
C GLY A 9 -4.38 -11.92 52.49
N GLN A 10 -5.60 -11.48 52.20
CA GLN A 10 -6.01 -11.00 50.90
C GLN A 10 -5.26 -9.70 50.61
N GLU A 11 -4.41 -9.71 49.59
CA GLU A 11 -3.89 -8.49 48.99
C GLU A 11 -4.39 -8.38 47.55
N GLY A 12 -5.19 -7.33 47.33
CA GLY A 12 -5.03 -6.41 46.22
C GLY A 12 -5.06 -6.98 44.81
N LYS A 13 -6.25 -6.89 44.18
CA LYS A 13 -6.35 -6.63 42.74
C LYS A 13 -5.46 -5.42 42.39
N GLY A 14 -4.44 -5.63 41.56
CA GLY A 14 -3.58 -4.56 41.08
C GLY A 14 -2.99 -4.89 39.71
N GLY A 15 -3.33 -4.06 38.72
CA GLY A 15 -2.65 -4.02 37.42
C GLY A 15 -3.43 -4.65 36.27
N GLY A 16 -4.51 -4.00 35.83
CA GLY A 16 -5.01 -4.21 34.47
C GLY A 16 -3.92 -3.79 33.49
N GLY A 17 -3.27 -4.77 32.87
CA GLY A 17 -2.30 -4.52 31.81
C GLY A 17 -3.01 -3.84 30.65
N ASP A 18 -2.53 -2.66 30.27
CA ASP A 18 -2.78 -2.09 28.95
C ASP A 18 -2.22 -3.09 27.93
N GLY A 19 -3.07 -4.04 27.50
CA GLY A 19 -2.80 -4.96 26.41
C GLY A 19 -2.71 -4.13 25.14
N GLY A 20 -1.56 -3.48 24.96
CA GLY A 20 -1.38 -2.40 24.01
C GLY A 20 -1.67 -2.88 22.60
N ARG A 21 -2.71 -2.32 21.98
CA ARG A 21 -3.05 -2.58 20.58
C ARG A 21 -1.84 -2.26 19.70
N TYR A 22 -1.49 -3.19 18.82
CA TYR A 22 -0.47 -2.99 17.80
C TYR A 22 -1.12 -2.50 16.51
N GLY A 23 -0.29 -2.00 15.60
CA GLY A 23 -0.75 -1.61 14.29
C GLY A 23 0.35 -1.58 13.25
N VAL A 24 -0.09 -1.30 12.03
CA VAL A 24 0.76 -1.04 10.87
C VAL A 24 0.34 0.29 10.28
N LEU A 25 1.33 1.11 9.93
CA LEU A 25 1.19 2.38 9.27
C LEU A 25 1.86 2.31 7.89
N LEU A 26 1.11 2.64 6.85
CA LEU A 26 1.59 2.76 5.48
C LEU A 26 1.36 4.19 4.99
N TYR A 27 2.39 4.82 4.45
CA TYR A 27 2.25 6.08 3.71
C TYR A 27 3.42 6.30 2.77
N TYR A 28 3.21 7.20 1.81
CA TYR A 28 4.25 7.76 0.99
C TYR A 28 3.94 9.23 0.73
N LYS A 29 4.98 9.99 0.42
CA LYS A 29 4.87 11.39 -0.01
C LYS A 29 5.93 11.62 -1.07
N TYR A 30 5.48 11.98 -2.27
CA TYR A 30 6.35 12.60 -3.26
C TYR A 30 6.41 14.10 -2.98
N ALA A 31 7.61 14.60 -2.72
CA ALA A 31 7.91 16.00 -2.48
C ALA A 31 9.42 16.18 -2.60
N GLU A 32 9.87 17.34 -3.05
CA GLU A 32 11.29 17.66 -3.05
C GLU A 32 11.82 17.64 -1.62
N VAL A 33 12.83 16.80 -1.37
CA VAL A 33 13.49 16.66 -0.07
C VAL A 33 14.85 17.37 -0.15
N PRO A 34 15.01 18.55 0.49
CA PRO A 34 16.24 19.34 0.38
C PRO A 34 17.49 18.60 0.89
N ASP A 35 17.33 17.81 1.96
CA ASP A 35 18.40 17.02 2.56
C ASP A 35 17.90 15.62 2.94
N ALA A 36 17.96 14.70 1.97
CA ALA A 36 17.56 13.31 2.15
C ALA A 36 18.39 12.58 3.24
N PRO A 37 19.73 12.74 3.31
CA PRO A 37 20.53 12.22 4.43
C PRO A 37 20.04 12.68 5.81
N ALA A 38 19.78 13.97 6.00
CA ALA A 38 19.28 14.49 7.27
C ALA A 38 17.88 13.93 7.61
N LEU A 39 16.98 13.86 6.63
CA LEU A 39 15.65 13.28 6.83
C LEU A 39 15.73 11.79 7.19
N ALA A 40 16.61 11.02 6.55
CA ALA A 40 16.84 9.62 6.88
C ALA A 40 17.41 9.46 8.31
N ALA A 41 18.32 10.33 8.73
CA ALA A 41 18.84 10.33 10.10
C ALA A 41 17.75 10.65 11.12
N PHE A 42 16.87 11.60 10.81
CA PHE A 42 15.69 11.92 11.61
C PHE A 42 14.78 10.70 11.77
N TYR A 43 14.39 10.04 10.67
CA TYR A 43 13.58 8.81 10.72
C TYR A 43 14.23 7.72 11.57
N ALA A 44 15.55 7.51 11.42
CA ALA A 44 16.27 6.50 12.16
C ALA A 44 16.30 6.79 13.68
N SER A 45 16.41 8.05 14.08
CA SER A 45 16.38 8.46 15.49
C SER A 45 14.96 8.41 16.06
N HIS A 46 14.01 9.05 15.38
CA HIS A 46 12.62 9.18 15.81
C HIS A 46 11.91 7.84 15.94
N CYS A 47 11.98 6.99 14.91
CA CYS A 47 11.35 5.67 14.95
C CYS A 47 11.97 4.77 16.03
N ARG A 48 13.29 4.84 16.28
CA ARG A 48 13.93 4.09 17.38
C ARG A 48 13.46 4.58 18.74
N ALA A 49 13.35 5.88 18.94
CA ALA A 49 12.85 6.46 20.20
C ALA A 49 11.41 6.02 20.50
N LEU A 50 10.60 5.81 19.46
CA LEU A 50 9.23 5.31 19.56
C LEU A 50 9.11 3.77 19.55
N ALA A 51 10.24 3.04 19.50
CA ALA A 51 10.28 1.59 19.34
C ALA A 51 9.48 1.08 18.12
N LEU A 52 9.48 1.85 17.03
CA LEU A 52 8.90 1.47 15.75
C LEU A 52 9.89 0.65 14.92
N VAL A 53 9.33 -0.30 14.18
CA VAL A 53 10.03 -1.24 13.31
C VAL A 53 9.46 -1.17 11.90
N GLY A 54 10.13 -1.76 10.92
CA GLY A 54 9.68 -1.76 9.53
C GLY A 54 10.67 -1.06 8.60
N ARG A 55 10.17 -0.45 7.52
CA ARG A 55 11.00 0.07 6.44
C ARG A 55 10.65 1.51 6.11
N VAL A 56 11.67 2.35 5.99
CA VAL A 56 11.55 3.72 5.49
C VAL A 56 12.57 3.89 4.36
N ARG A 57 12.09 4.34 3.21
CA ARG A 57 12.91 4.72 2.07
C ARG A 57 12.83 6.23 1.92
N VAL A 58 13.99 6.89 1.92
CA VAL A 58 14.10 8.34 1.76
C VAL A 58 14.91 8.61 0.51
N GLY A 59 14.36 9.40 -0.41
CA GLY A 59 15.04 9.83 -1.62
C GLY A 59 14.94 11.34 -1.79
N PRO A 60 15.60 11.90 -2.81
CA PRO A 60 15.46 13.32 -3.14
C PRO A 60 14.01 13.69 -3.49
N ASP A 61 13.24 12.74 -4.02
CA ASP A 61 11.87 12.96 -4.49
C ASP A 61 10.80 12.57 -3.45
N GLY A 62 11.19 12.23 -2.20
CA GLY A 62 10.24 12.05 -1.12
C GLY A 62 10.54 10.90 -0.15
N VAL A 63 9.48 10.31 0.39
CA VAL A 63 9.53 9.23 1.39
C VAL A 63 8.49 8.15 1.12
N ASN A 64 8.85 6.90 1.38
CA ASN A 64 7.93 5.76 1.44
C ASN A 64 8.17 4.97 2.73
N ALA A 65 7.15 4.81 3.55
CA ALA A 65 7.25 4.22 4.88
C ALA A 65 6.20 3.14 5.12
N THR A 66 6.66 2.03 5.70
CA THR A 66 5.82 0.98 6.29
C THR A 66 6.35 0.72 7.68
N LEU A 67 5.62 1.16 8.70
CA LEU A 67 6.02 1.11 10.10
C LEU A 67 5.06 0.23 10.89
N GLY A 68 5.58 -0.56 11.80
CA GLY A 68 4.83 -1.38 12.74
C GLY A 68 5.22 -1.04 14.18
N GLY A 69 4.29 -1.20 15.10
CA GLY A 69 4.54 -0.95 16.52
C GLY A 69 3.25 -0.80 17.33
N ARG A 70 3.38 -0.27 18.54
CA ARG A 70 2.21 0.09 19.37
C ARG A 70 1.41 1.20 18.70
N MET A 71 0.08 1.13 18.76
CA MET A 71 -0.81 2.15 18.17
C MET A 71 -0.46 3.56 18.64
N ALA A 72 -0.28 3.78 19.95
CA ALA A 72 0.09 5.08 20.50
C ALA A 72 1.45 5.61 19.99
N ALA A 73 2.38 4.73 19.61
CA ALA A 73 3.65 5.12 19.02
C ALA A 73 3.47 5.52 17.54
N LEU A 74 2.65 4.79 16.79
CA LEU A 74 2.29 5.12 15.41
C LEU A 74 1.54 6.44 15.33
N GLU A 75 0.60 6.69 16.23
CA GLU A 75 -0.14 7.96 16.32
C GLU A 75 0.79 9.14 16.62
N LYS A 76 1.76 8.97 17.53
CA LYS A 76 2.81 9.97 17.78
C LYS A 76 3.65 10.25 16.54
N HIS A 77 4.03 9.19 15.81
CA HIS A 77 4.76 9.33 14.56
C HIS A 77 3.94 10.09 13.50
N VAL A 78 2.66 9.76 13.34
CA VAL A 78 1.75 10.46 12.42
C VAL A 78 1.64 11.94 12.79
N ALA A 79 1.49 12.26 14.08
CA ALA A 79 1.41 13.64 14.54
C ALA A 79 2.70 14.42 14.25
N GLU A 80 3.87 13.83 14.51
CA GLU A 80 5.17 14.43 14.20
C GLU A 80 5.30 14.70 12.69
N MET A 81 5.01 13.72 11.84
CA MET A 81 5.09 13.90 10.39
C MET A 81 4.11 14.98 9.92
N SER A 82 2.87 14.97 10.41
CA SER A 82 1.81 15.92 10.03
C SER A 82 2.13 17.37 10.44
N SER A 83 2.99 17.57 11.44
CA SER A 83 3.45 18.90 11.86
C SER A 83 4.48 19.52 10.91
N ASN A 84 5.07 18.72 10.02
CA ASN A 84 6.07 19.15 9.06
C ASN A 84 5.42 19.38 7.69
N ASN A 85 5.57 20.59 7.14
CA ASN A 85 5.02 21.00 5.85
C ASN A 85 5.39 20.04 4.70
N LEU A 86 6.53 19.35 4.77
CA LEU A 86 6.93 18.35 3.78
C LEU A 86 5.87 17.24 3.61
N PHE A 87 5.15 16.90 4.67
CA PHE A 87 4.14 15.83 4.69
C PHE A 87 2.70 16.35 4.66
N GLU A 88 2.48 17.62 4.34
CA GLU A 88 1.13 18.17 4.18
C GLU A 88 0.29 17.34 3.18
N GLY A 89 -0.94 17.03 3.54
CA GLY A 89 -1.86 16.23 2.71
C GLY A 89 -1.45 14.76 2.52
N THR A 90 -0.53 14.23 3.33
CA THR A 90 -0.13 12.82 3.26
C THR A 90 -1.26 11.89 3.70
N ASP A 91 -1.51 10.86 2.90
CA ASP A 91 -2.50 9.83 3.18
C ASP A 91 -1.93 8.73 4.11
N PHE A 92 -1.98 8.99 5.42
CA PHE A 92 -1.57 8.03 6.45
C PHE A 92 -2.60 6.92 6.63
N LYS A 93 -2.26 5.71 6.20
CA LYS A 93 -3.09 4.50 6.32
C LYS A 93 -2.67 3.76 7.59
N LEU A 94 -3.38 4.01 8.68
CA LEU A 94 -3.12 3.40 9.97
C LEU A 94 -4.16 2.35 10.28
N ALA A 95 -3.69 1.15 10.67
CA ALA A 95 -4.59 0.10 11.08
C ALA A 95 -4.11 -0.71 12.26
N SER A 96 -5.08 -1.13 13.06
CA SER A 96 -4.87 -1.98 14.22
C SER A 96 -4.69 -3.44 13.83
N CYS A 97 -3.85 -4.15 14.56
CA CYS A 97 -3.72 -5.60 14.52
C CYS A 97 -3.56 -6.15 15.94
N GLU A 98 -3.80 -7.44 16.11
CA GLU A 98 -3.63 -8.12 17.41
C GLU A 98 -2.16 -8.26 17.83
N GLY A 99 -1.22 -7.73 17.03
CA GLY A 99 0.21 -7.88 17.23
C GLY A 99 0.71 -9.27 16.85
N PRO A 100 2.03 -9.48 16.80
CA PRO A 100 2.59 -10.79 16.60
C PRO A 100 2.31 -11.65 17.84
N VAL A 101 1.70 -12.83 17.62
CA VAL A 101 1.38 -13.78 18.71
C VAL A 101 2.62 -14.33 19.41
N ASP A 102 3.78 -14.28 18.73
CA ASP A 102 5.09 -14.60 19.31
C ASP A 102 6.25 -13.92 18.54
N GLU A 103 7.47 -14.08 19.04
CA GLU A 103 8.68 -13.54 18.40
C GLU A 103 8.99 -14.14 17.02
N ARG A 104 8.55 -15.38 16.74
CA ARG A 104 8.74 -16.02 15.44
C ARG A 104 7.88 -15.29 14.41
N VAL A 105 6.61 -15.07 14.71
CA VAL A 105 5.69 -14.30 13.88
C VAL A 105 6.23 -12.88 13.71
N ALA A 106 6.72 -12.22 14.76
CA ALA A 106 7.35 -10.90 14.63
C ALA A 106 8.55 -10.91 13.66
N ARG A 107 9.47 -11.89 13.79
CA ARG A 107 10.63 -12.09 12.90
C ARG A 107 10.21 -12.34 11.47
N GLU A 108 9.24 -13.21 11.29
CA GLU A 108 8.70 -13.54 9.98
C GLU A 108 8.15 -12.26 9.38
N CYS A 109 7.22 -11.54 10.03
CA CYS A 109 6.58 -10.28 9.58
C CYS A 109 7.55 -9.18 9.09
N GLY A 110 8.86 -9.27 9.34
CA GLY A 110 9.84 -8.25 8.97
C GLY A 110 9.78 -7.01 9.87
N PHE A 111 8.99 -7.06 10.94
CA PHE A 111 8.85 -6.03 11.96
C PHE A 111 9.74 -6.34 13.18
N THR A 112 10.96 -6.81 12.95
CA THR A 112 11.95 -7.01 14.02
C THR A 112 13.05 -5.98 14.05
N SER A 113 13.17 -5.23 12.97
CA SER A 113 14.14 -4.16 12.90
C SER A 113 13.59 -3.00 12.09
N LEU A 114 14.12 -1.82 12.39
CA LEU A 114 13.92 -0.64 11.58
C LEU A 114 15.00 -0.61 10.49
N SER A 115 14.60 -0.57 9.23
CA SER A 115 15.48 -0.32 8.08
C SER A 115 15.14 1.04 7.47
N VAL A 116 16.00 2.04 7.72
CA VAL A 116 15.93 3.33 7.02
C VAL A 116 17.01 3.33 5.94
N ARG A 117 16.61 3.54 4.68
CA ARG A 117 17.52 3.50 3.53
C ARG A 117 17.40 4.77 2.70
N LEU A 118 18.56 5.34 2.38
CA LEU A 118 18.66 6.30 1.28
C LEU A 118 18.52 5.56 -0.05
N VAL A 119 17.66 6.08 -0.90
CA VAL A 119 17.36 5.50 -2.21
C VAL A 119 17.38 6.59 -3.27
N LYS A 120 17.69 6.20 -4.51
CA LYS A 120 17.52 7.08 -5.68
C LYS A 120 16.05 7.26 -6.02
N GLU A 121 15.29 6.16 -5.95
CA GLU A 121 13.86 6.13 -6.24
C GLU A 121 13.12 5.46 -5.07
N LEU A 122 11.97 6.01 -4.68
CA LEU A 122 11.14 5.46 -3.60
C LEU A 122 10.66 4.05 -3.94
N VAL A 123 10.36 3.82 -5.22
CA VAL A 123 10.09 2.53 -5.82
C VAL A 123 10.83 2.49 -7.15
N THR A 124 11.64 1.45 -7.37
CA THR A 124 12.47 1.32 -8.57
C THR A 124 11.61 1.02 -9.79
N LEU A 125 11.40 1.99 -10.67
CA LEU A 125 10.52 1.84 -11.84
C LEU A 125 11.17 0.99 -12.92
N CYS A 126 12.47 1.19 -13.19
CA CYS A 126 13.19 0.44 -14.20
C CYS A 126 14.61 0.13 -13.72
N SER A 127 15.08 -1.08 -14.04
CA SER A 127 16.48 -1.47 -13.76
C SER A 127 17.44 -0.98 -14.84
N ASN A 128 16.94 -0.49 -15.98
CA ASN A 128 17.75 0.04 -17.07
C ASN A 128 18.06 1.54 -16.85
N PRO A 129 19.33 1.93 -16.62
CA PRO A 129 19.70 3.33 -16.39
C PRO A 129 19.49 4.24 -17.61
N SER A 130 19.34 3.67 -18.81
CA SER A 130 19.13 4.43 -20.04
C SER A 130 17.67 4.86 -20.26
N LEU A 131 16.73 4.27 -19.51
CA LEU A 131 15.34 4.69 -19.55
C LEU A 131 15.17 5.94 -18.68
N ALA A 132 14.69 7.03 -19.27
CA ALA A 132 14.41 8.24 -18.50
C ALA A 132 13.28 7.97 -17.49
N THR A 133 13.54 8.17 -16.21
CA THR A 133 12.51 8.12 -15.17
C THR A 133 11.52 9.27 -15.43
N PRO A 134 10.21 8.99 -15.57
CA PRO A 134 9.22 10.02 -15.83
C PRO A 134 9.10 10.93 -14.61
N GLN A 135 8.74 12.20 -14.84
CA GLN A 135 8.47 13.13 -13.74
C GLN A 135 7.15 12.76 -13.06
N ILE A 136 7.12 12.84 -11.73
CA ILE A 136 5.92 12.59 -10.93
C ILE A 136 4.75 13.51 -11.31
N THR A 137 5.03 14.73 -11.78
CA THR A 137 4.03 15.69 -12.29
C THR A 137 3.28 15.18 -13.53
N CYS A 138 3.84 14.18 -14.21
CA CYS A 138 3.20 13.49 -15.32
C CYS A 138 2.33 12.31 -14.89
N ALA A 139 2.16 12.04 -13.58
CA ALA A 139 1.30 10.96 -13.11
C ALA A 139 -0.14 11.07 -13.64
N GLY A 140 -0.83 9.94 -13.68
CA GLY A 140 -2.23 9.84 -14.05
C GLY A 140 -3.14 10.51 -13.02
N ARG A 141 -4.38 10.81 -13.42
CA ARG A 141 -5.34 11.46 -12.53
C ARG A 141 -5.78 10.50 -11.43
N HIS A 142 -5.69 10.93 -10.18
CA HIS A 142 -6.21 10.18 -9.04
C HIS A 142 -7.75 10.14 -9.08
N LEU A 143 -8.29 8.95 -8.83
CA LEU A 143 -9.71 8.73 -8.58
C LEU A 143 -9.86 8.21 -7.14
N SER A 144 -10.78 8.79 -6.38
CA SER A 144 -11.20 8.20 -5.10
C SER A 144 -11.75 6.78 -5.30
N ALA A 145 -11.85 6.00 -4.22
CA ALA A 145 -12.44 4.66 -4.27
C ALA A 145 -13.85 4.68 -4.90
N SER A 146 -14.67 5.67 -4.54
CA SER A 146 -16.04 5.81 -5.07
C SER A 146 -16.07 6.17 -6.56
N GLU A 147 -15.21 7.08 -7.02
CA GLU A 147 -15.11 7.44 -8.44
C GLU A 147 -14.60 6.26 -9.26
N PHE A 148 -13.56 5.57 -8.76
CA PHE A 148 -13.01 4.37 -9.41
C PHE A 148 -14.07 3.27 -9.55
N HIS A 149 -14.82 3.00 -8.49
CA HIS A 149 -15.93 2.04 -8.52
C HIS A 149 -17.02 2.46 -9.52
N SER A 150 -17.39 3.74 -9.52
CA SER A 150 -18.44 4.28 -10.40
C SER A 150 -18.04 4.17 -11.88
N VAL A 151 -16.77 4.44 -12.22
CA VAL A 151 -16.26 4.26 -13.59
C VAL A 151 -16.42 2.80 -14.03
N LEU A 152 -16.02 1.85 -13.18
CA LEU A 152 -16.15 0.42 -13.48
C LEU A 152 -17.60 -0.04 -13.63
N GLN A 153 -18.49 0.44 -12.76
CA GLN A 153 -19.91 0.12 -12.80
C GLN A 153 -20.57 0.64 -14.09
N ASN A 154 -20.27 1.88 -14.49
CA ASN A 154 -20.88 2.54 -15.65
C ASN A 154 -20.44 1.95 -17.00
N VAL A 155 -19.27 1.30 -17.06
CA VAL A 155 -18.86 0.56 -18.26
C VAL A 155 -19.76 -0.67 -18.46
N GLY A 156 -20.18 -1.31 -17.38
CA GLY A 156 -21.07 -2.48 -17.42
C GLY A 156 -22.50 -2.15 -17.85
N THR A 157 -23.01 -0.96 -17.54
CA THR A 157 -24.40 -0.53 -17.86
C THR A 157 -24.55 0.11 -19.25
N ALA A 158 -23.43 0.39 -19.91
CA ALA A 158 -23.36 1.09 -21.18
C ALA A 158 -23.70 0.23 -22.42
N LEU A 159 -23.83 -1.09 -22.24
CA LEU A 159 -24.10 -2.06 -23.32
C LEU A 159 -25.57 -2.09 -23.79
N ASP A 160 -26.49 -1.40 -23.09
CA ASP A 160 -27.93 -1.41 -23.40
C ASP A 160 -28.45 -0.12 -24.07
N SER A 161 -27.57 0.80 -24.49
CA SER A 161 -27.98 2.11 -25.06
C SER A 161 -27.33 2.37 -26.42
N GLU A 162 -28.14 2.45 -27.47
CA GLU A 162 -27.80 2.78 -28.87
C GLU A 162 -27.33 4.23 -29.09
N ALA A 163 -26.38 4.73 -28.30
CA ALA A 163 -25.84 6.09 -28.45
C ALA A 163 -24.38 6.06 -28.94
N PRO A 164 -24.06 6.69 -30.09
CA PRO A 164 -22.70 6.82 -30.58
C PRO A 164 -22.02 8.00 -29.87
N ALA A 165 -21.23 7.69 -28.85
CA ALA A 165 -20.19 8.58 -28.35
C ALA A 165 -18.91 7.73 -28.30
N GLU A 166 -17.79 8.30 -28.76
CA GLU A 166 -16.46 7.70 -28.71
C GLU A 166 -16.13 7.22 -27.28
N LYS A 167 -16.56 6.01 -26.92
CA LYS A 167 -16.29 5.39 -25.63
C LYS A 167 -14.93 4.73 -25.75
N ASN A 168 -13.89 5.43 -25.30
CA ASN A 168 -12.61 4.79 -25.07
C ASN A 168 -12.83 3.58 -24.16
N GLU A 169 -12.53 2.40 -24.69
CA GLU A 169 -12.60 1.14 -23.94
C GLU A 169 -11.85 1.29 -22.62
N VAL A 170 -12.43 0.79 -21.53
CA VAL A 170 -11.81 0.85 -20.21
C VAL A 170 -11.03 -0.43 -19.98
N VAL A 171 -9.80 -0.29 -19.51
CA VAL A 171 -8.96 -1.41 -19.05
C VAL A 171 -8.49 -1.14 -17.64
N VAL A 172 -8.39 -2.21 -16.84
CA VAL A 172 -7.87 -2.15 -15.48
C VAL A 172 -6.49 -2.79 -15.46
N LEU A 173 -5.46 -2.06 -15.05
CA LEU A 173 -4.07 -2.54 -15.03
C LEU A 173 -3.60 -2.75 -13.58
N ASP A 174 -3.24 -4.00 -13.26
CA ASP A 174 -2.60 -4.34 -11.98
C ASP A 174 -1.10 -4.02 -12.03
N ALA A 175 -0.66 -3.03 -11.26
CA ALA A 175 0.75 -2.63 -11.20
C ALA A 175 1.55 -3.42 -10.13
N ARG A 176 1.00 -4.53 -9.63
CA ARG A 176 1.62 -5.33 -8.57
C ARG A 176 2.42 -6.51 -9.12
N ASN A 177 3.19 -7.14 -8.23
CA ASN A 177 3.88 -8.37 -8.57
C ASN A 177 2.88 -9.55 -8.57
N VAL A 178 3.16 -10.57 -9.38
CA VAL A 178 2.29 -11.75 -9.58
C VAL A 178 1.89 -12.46 -8.28
N TYR A 179 2.75 -12.47 -7.26
CA TYR A 179 2.41 -13.09 -5.98
C TYR A 179 1.31 -12.33 -5.22
N GLU A 180 1.20 -11.01 -5.42
CA GLU A 180 0.16 -10.16 -4.84
C GLU A 180 -1.17 -10.36 -5.58
N THR A 181 -1.09 -10.40 -6.92
CA THR A 181 -2.24 -10.60 -7.81
C THR A 181 -2.93 -11.94 -7.58
N ARG A 182 -2.17 -12.99 -7.29
CA ARG A 182 -2.69 -14.33 -6.96
C ARG A 182 -3.48 -14.38 -5.64
N ILE A 183 -3.27 -13.43 -4.74
CA ILE A 183 -3.94 -13.39 -3.43
C ILE A 183 -5.30 -12.68 -3.53
N GLY A 184 -5.38 -11.68 -4.39
CA GLY A 184 -6.61 -10.98 -4.70
C GLY A 184 -6.37 -9.93 -5.76
N LYS A 185 -7.37 -9.66 -6.58
CA LYS A 185 -7.32 -8.74 -7.72
C LYS A 185 -8.71 -8.23 -8.06
N PHE A 186 -8.75 -7.15 -8.83
CA PHE A 186 -10.02 -6.68 -9.38
C PHE A 186 -10.58 -7.69 -10.38
N HIS A 187 -11.86 -8.01 -10.22
CA HIS A 187 -12.67 -8.73 -11.19
C HIS A 187 -13.91 -7.89 -11.48
N VAL A 188 -13.99 -7.39 -12.71
CA VAL A 188 -15.04 -6.47 -13.13
C VAL A 188 -15.73 -7.06 -14.35
N PRO A 189 -17.05 -7.29 -14.31
CA PRO A 189 -17.78 -7.75 -15.49
C PRO A 189 -17.60 -6.78 -16.66
N ASN A 190 -17.36 -7.33 -17.86
CA ASN A 190 -17.24 -6.57 -19.11
C ASN A 190 -16.08 -5.55 -19.19
N VAL A 191 -15.11 -5.63 -18.27
CA VAL A 191 -13.89 -4.81 -18.29
C VAL A 191 -12.67 -5.72 -18.30
N VAL A 192 -11.77 -5.50 -19.26
CA VAL A 192 -10.53 -6.28 -19.35
C VAL A 192 -9.60 -5.88 -18.21
N THR A 193 -9.26 -6.85 -17.37
CA THR A 193 -8.21 -6.69 -16.36
C THR A 193 -6.90 -7.23 -16.92
N LEU A 194 -5.92 -6.34 -17.06
CA LEU A 194 -4.57 -6.62 -17.49
C LEU A 194 -3.73 -6.99 -16.27
N ASP A 195 -3.25 -8.24 -16.25
CA ASP A 195 -2.31 -8.78 -15.27
C ASP A 195 -0.95 -8.96 -15.96
N PRO A 196 0.05 -8.11 -15.67
CA PRO A 196 1.38 -8.22 -16.25
C PRO A 196 2.16 -9.47 -15.84
N GLU A 197 1.73 -10.19 -14.80
CA GLU A 197 2.43 -11.35 -14.22
C GLU A 197 3.91 -11.09 -13.87
N ILE A 198 4.27 -9.82 -13.61
CA ILE A 198 5.64 -9.42 -13.30
C ILE A 198 6.11 -9.97 -11.96
N ARG A 199 7.40 -10.36 -11.87
CA ARG A 199 8.01 -10.80 -10.60
C ARG A 199 8.50 -9.63 -9.78
N GLN A 200 8.95 -8.57 -10.46
CA GLN A 200 9.42 -7.34 -9.84
C GLN A 200 8.78 -6.15 -10.54
N TYR A 201 8.48 -5.11 -9.76
CA TYR A 201 7.87 -3.89 -10.28
C TYR A 201 8.72 -3.21 -11.37
N SER A 202 10.05 -3.38 -11.31
CA SER A 202 10.99 -2.89 -12.33
C SER A 202 10.80 -3.49 -13.72
N ASP A 203 10.04 -4.58 -13.83
CA ASP A 203 9.72 -5.26 -15.09
C ASP A 203 8.45 -4.67 -15.74
N LEU A 204 7.67 -3.85 -15.01
CA LEU A 204 6.42 -3.27 -15.51
C LEU A 204 6.61 -2.39 -16.75
N PRO A 205 7.62 -1.50 -16.84
CA PRO A 205 7.82 -0.68 -18.04
C PRO A 205 8.03 -1.51 -19.30
N LEU A 206 8.81 -2.60 -19.20
CA LEU A 206 9.05 -3.51 -20.33
C LEU A 206 7.74 -4.17 -20.78
N TRP A 207 6.92 -4.62 -19.82
CA TRP A 207 5.61 -5.19 -20.15
C TRP A 207 4.71 -4.16 -20.84
N ILE A 208 4.71 -2.90 -20.38
CA ILE A 208 3.94 -1.80 -21.00
C ILE A 208 4.44 -1.53 -22.43
N ASP A 209 5.75 -1.57 -22.68
CA ASP A 209 6.34 -1.42 -24.01
C ASP A 209 5.88 -2.52 -24.96
N GLU A 210 5.94 -3.78 -24.52
CA GLU A 210 5.60 -4.96 -25.31
C GLU A 210 4.09 -5.10 -25.59
N HIS A 211 3.24 -4.41 -24.80
CA HIS A 211 1.79 -4.50 -24.86
C HIS A 211 1.11 -3.13 -25.05
N ALA A 212 1.81 -2.20 -25.67
CA ALA A 212 1.35 -0.84 -25.91
C ALA A 212 -0.02 -0.79 -26.62
N GLU A 213 -0.31 -1.75 -27.49
CA GLU A 213 -1.58 -1.92 -28.21
C GLU A 213 -2.77 -2.26 -27.29
N LYS A 214 -2.53 -2.88 -26.12
CA LYS A 214 -3.57 -3.14 -25.12
C LYS A 214 -3.96 -1.89 -24.34
N LEU A 215 -3.20 -0.82 -24.48
CA LEU A 215 -3.31 0.40 -23.66
C LEU A 215 -3.63 1.64 -24.52
N ARG A 216 -3.06 1.74 -25.73
CA ARG A 216 -3.23 2.89 -26.62
C ARG A 216 -4.70 3.10 -27.00
N GLY A 217 -5.17 4.34 -26.88
CA GLY A 217 -6.55 4.75 -27.20
C GLY A 217 -7.59 4.34 -26.15
N LYS A 218 -7.16 3.73 -25.04
CA LYS A 218 -8.05 3.25 -23.97
C LYS A 218 -8.00 4.15 -22.74
N SER A 219 -9.01 4.04 -21.89
CA SER A 219 -8.99 4.62 -20.55
C SER A 219 -8.38 3.60 -19.58
N ILE A 220 -7.20 3.89 -19.06
CA ILE A 220 -6.41 2.96 -18.26
C ILE A 220 -6.62 3.27 -16.78
N LEU A 221 -7.25 2.37 -16.05
CA LEU A 221 -7.45 2.44 -14.61
C LEU A 221 -6.41 1.58 -13.90
N MET A 222 -5.47 2.21 -13.20
CA MET A 222 -4.37 1.52 -12.52
C MET A 222 -4.64 1.36 -11.02
N TYR A 223 -4.17 0.26 -10.47
CA TYR A 223 -4.17 0.05 -9.02
C TYR A 223 -2.93 -0.70 -8.54
N CYS A 224 -2.62 -0.50 -7.26
CA CYS A 224 -1.69 -1.32 -6.50
C CYS A 224 -2.12 -1.30 -5.02
N THR A 225 -1.35 -1.92 -4.12
CA THR A 225 -1.70 -2.01 -2.68
C THR A 225 -2.05 -0.66 -2.05
N GLY A 226 -1.16 0.34 -2.18
CA GLY A 226 -1.24 1.59 -1.44
C GLY A 226 -1.12 2.87 -2.28
N GLY A 227 -1.06 2.75 -3.61
CA GLY A 227 -0.99 3.88 -4.56
C GLY A 227 0.39 4.15 -5.16
N ILE A 228 1.47 4.07 -4.36
CA ILE A 228 2.80 4.56 -4.75
C ILE A 228 3.36 4.04 -6.10
N ARG A 229 3.10 2.77 -6.45
CA ARG A 229 3.56 2.20 -7.74
C ARG A 229 2.82 2.81 -8.93
N CYS A 230 1.53 3.11 -8.77
CA CYS A 230 0.73 3.71 -9.83
C CYS A 230 1.22 5.10 -10.19
N GLU A 231 1.83 5.83 -9.26
CA GLU A 231 2.33 7.18 -9.51
C GLU A 231 3.35 7.20 -10.66
N MET A 232 4.42 6.41 -10.53
CA MET A 232 5.47 6.35 -11.53
C MET A 232 5.05 5.55 -12.78
N ALA A 233 4.27 4.48 -12.60
CA ALA A 233 3.82 3.67 -13.72
C ALA A 233 2.84 4.45 -14.64
N SER A 234 1.93 5.23 -14.05
CA SER A 234 1.01 6.07 -14.83
C SER A 234 1.74 7.21 -15.53
N ALA A 235 2.72 7.83 -14.86
CA ALA A 235 3.61 8.81 -15.47
C ALA A 235 4.39 8.23 -16.66
N TYR A 236 4.86 6.99 -16.52
CA TYR A 236 5.55 6.27 -17.59
C TYR A 236 4.64 6.01 -18.79
N ILE A 237 3.40 5.54 -18.57
CA ILE A 237 2.43 5.34 -19.65
C ILE A 237 2.16 6.66 -20.37
N ARG A 238 1.86 7.74 -19.64
CA ARG A 238 1.59 9.06 -20.24
C ARG A 238 2.78 9.62 -21.02
N SER A 239 4.01 9.30 -20.61
CA SER A 239 5.22 9.73 -21.31
C SER A 239 5.35 9.16 -22.74
N LYS A 240 4.56 8.12 -23.08
CA LYS A 240 4.52 7.54 -24.42
C LYS A 240 3.84 8.43 -25.47
N GLY A 241 3.15 9.50 -25.05
CA GLY A 241 2.55 10.48 -25.95
C GLY A 241 1.18 10.07 -26.49
N GLU A 242 0.95 10.32 -27.77
CA GLU A 242 -0.37 10.24 -28.41
C GLU A 242 -1.07 8.88 -28.20
N GLY A 243 -2.28 8.92 -27.67
CA GLY A 243 -3.10 7.75 -27.36
C GLY A 243 -2.85 7.16 -25.96
N PHE A 244 -2.02 7.78 -25.12
CA PHE A 244 -1.77 7.36 -23.73
C PHE A 244 -2.14 8.44 -22.69
N GLU A 245 -3.03 9.36 -23.03
CA GLU A 245 -3.38 10.50 -22.21
C GLU A 245 -4.32 10.12 -21.05
N ASN A 246 -5.22 9.16 -21.29
CA ASN A 246 -6.31 8.78 -20.40
C ASN A 246 -5.87 7.74 -19.36
N VAL A 247 -4.97 8.14 -18.46
CA VAL A 247 -4.50 7.29 -17.36
C VAL A 247 -5.05 7.79 -16.03
N PHE A 248 -5.71 6.88 -15.32
CA PHE A 248 -6.30 7.10 -14.02
C PHE A 248 -5.71 6.12 -13.00
N GLN A 249 -5.64 6.51 -11.74
CA GLN A 249 -5.10 5.67 -10.68
C GLN A 249 -5.95 5.73 -9.42
N LEU A 250 -6.12 4.58 -8.76
CA LEU A 250 -6.87 4.48 -7.51
C LEU A 250 -6.12 5.18 -6.37
N TYR A 251 -6.65 6.30 -5.90
CA TYR A 251 -6.10 7.07 -4.79
C TYR A 251 -6.05 6.21 -3.53
N GLY A 252 -4.87 6.14 -2.92
CA GLY A 252 -4.62 5.29 -1.76
C GLY A 252 -4.60 3.78 -2.04
N GLY A 253 -4.82 3.33 -3.28
CA GLY A 253 -4.74 1.93 -3.68
C GLY A 253 -5.89 1.04 -3.20
N ILE A 254 -5.72 -0.28 -3.35
CA ILE A 254 -6.69 -1.32 -2.93
C ILE A 254 -7.13 -1.11 -1.49
N GLN A 255 -6.18 -0.69 -0.67
CA GLN A 255 -6.39 -0.26 0.69
C GLN A 255 -7.63 0.64 0.90
N ARG A 256 -7.60 1.86 0.34
CA ARG A 256 -8.69 2.83 0.53
C ARG A 256 -9.98 2.35 -0.15
N TYR A 257 -9.85 1.52 -1.17
CA TYR A 257 -11.00 0.88 -1.80
C TYR A 257 -11.69 -0.11 -0.87
N LEU A 258 -10.97 -1.00 -0.18
CA LEU A 258 -11.55 -1.97 0.75
C LEU A 258 -12.09 -1.33 2.03
N GLU A 259 -11.50 -0.21 2.48
CA GLU A 259 -12.08 0.59 3.57
C GLU A 259 -13.45 1.16 3.18
N GLN A 260 -13.61 1.60 1.92
CA GLN A 260 -14.86 2.16 1.40
C GLN A 260 -15.89 1.07 1.02
N PHE A 261 -15.41 -0.09 0.55
CA PHE A 261 -16.21 -1.24 0.10
C PHE A 261 -15.80 -2.48 0.92
N PRO A 262 -16.27 -2.60 2.17
CA PRO A 262 -15.85 -3.67 3.08
C PRO A 262 -16.34 -5.07 2.66
N ASP A 263 -17.31 -5.15 1.76
CA ASP A 263 -17.75 -6.39 1.09
C ASP A 263 -16.83 -6.81 -0.06
N GLY A 264 -15.80 -6.01 -0.36
CA GLY A 264 -14.83 -6.22 -1.43
C GLY A 264 -15.14 -5.44 -2.70
N GLY A 265 -16.39 -5.01 -2.93
CA GLY A 265 -16.79 -4.39 -4.20
C GLY A 265 -16.41 -5.25 -5.41
N TYR A 266 -15.60 -4.70 -6.31
CA TYR A 266 -15.03 -5.43 -7.46
C TYR A 266 -13.69 -6.10 -7.17
N PHE A 267 -13.15 -5.98 -5.96
CA PHE A 267 -11.89 -6.62 -5.57
C PHE A 267 -12.17 -7.97 -4.93
N GLU A 268 -11.74 -9.04 -5.58
CA GLU A 268 -11.90 -10.42 -5.09
C GLU A 268 -10.61 -10.90 -4.43
N GLY A 269 -10.75 -11.64 -3.32
CA GLY A 269 -9.62 -12.18 -2.57
C GLY A 269 -9.15 -11.24 -1.45
N LYS A 270 -7.84 -11.18 -1.20
CA LYS A 270 -7.26 -10.38 -0.10
C LYS A 270 -6.24 -9.36 -0.60
N ASN A 271 -6.11 -8.24 0.10
CA ASN A 271 -5.08 -7.26 -0.20
C ASN A 271 -3.74 -7.73 0.38
N PHE A 272 -2.76 -8.01 -0.49
CA PHE A 272 -1.39 -8.18 -0.05
C PHE A 272 -0.85 -6.85 0.46
N VAL A 273 -0.73 -6.72 1.77
CA VAL A 273 0.13 -5.69 2.37
C VAL A 273 1.49 -6.32 2.61
N PHE A 274 2.57 -5.57 2.36
CA PHE A 274 3.94 -5.96 2.67
C PHE A 274 4.06 -6.46 4.10
N ASP A 275 3.88 -7.76 4.21
CA ASP A 275 3.82 -8.46 5.45
C ASP A 275 4.19 -9.91 5.18
N HIS A 276 5.27 -10.33 5.80
CA HIS A 276 5.76 -11.69 5.68
C HIS A 276 4.85 -12.72 6.39
N ARG A 277 3.71 -12.33 6.98
CA ARG A 277 2.64 -13.24 7.46
C ARG A 277 2.16 -14.26 6.42
N LEU A 278 2.37 -14.02 5.13
CA LEU A 278 1.86 -14.88 4.06
C LEU A 278 2.62 -16.20 3.84
N LEU A 279 3.67 -16.48 4.59
CA LEU A 279 4.38 -17.76 4.47
C LEU A 279 3.78 -18.88 5.35
N LEU A 280 2.84 -18.60 6.26
CA LEU A 280 2.29 -19.62 7.16
C LEU A 280 0.77 -19.54 7.32
N ASN A 281 0.07 -20.34 6.52
CA ASN A 281 -1.00 -21.28 6.93
C ASN A 281 -1.93 -21.59 5.75
N LEU A 282 -1.47 -22.47 4.85
CA LEU A 282 -2.34 -23.25 3.97
C LEU A 282 -2.90 -24.45 4.75
N SER A 283 -3.69 -24.22 5.79
CA SER A 283 -4.56 -25.27 6.35
C SER A 283 -5.68 -24.67 7.21
N HIS A 284 -6.90 -25.14 6.94
CA HIS A 284 -8.14 -24.97 7.71
C HIS A 284 -8.78 -23.57 7.77
N ASN A 285 -9.81 -23.41 6.93
CA ASN A 285 -11.14 -22.78 7.10
C ASN A 285 -11.50 -21.89 8.32
N THR A 286 -10.57 -21.14 8.89
CA THR A 286 -10.89 -20.04 9.82
C THR A 286 -9.80 -18.97 9.69
N VAL A 287 -10.07 -17.99 8.83
CA VAL A 287 -9.14 -16.90 8.54
C VAL A 287 -9.19 -15.91 9.70
N TRP A 288 -8.28 -16.05 10.66
CA TRP A 288 -7.93 -14.97 11.59
C TRP A 288 -6.76 -14.21 10.99
N LEU A 289 -7.04 -13.14 10.24
CA LEU A 289 -6.04 -12.11 9.96
C LEU A 289 -6.75 -10.78 9.69
N ASN A 290 -7.22 -10.15 10.77
CA ASN A 290 -7.73 -8.77 10.77
C ASN A 290 -6.55 -7.78 10.70
N CYS A 291 -5.80 -7.80 9.60
CA CYS A 291 -5.24 -6.56 9.08
C CYS A 291 -6.04 -6.20 7.85
N PHE A 292 -7.24 -5.67 8.08
CA PHE A 292 -7.63 -4.55 7.26
C PHE A 292 -6.60 -3.50 7.62
N ILE A 293 -5.68 -3.20 6.70
CA ILE A 293 -5.25 -1.82 6.74
C ILE A 293 -6.45 -1.04 6.25
#